data_AF-A0A9E7A3T7-F1
#
_entry.id   AF-A0A9E7A3T7-F1
#
_cell.length_a   1.000
_cell.length_b   1.000
_cell.length_c   1.000
_cell.angle_alpha   90.00
_cell.angle_beta   90.00
_cell.angle_gamma   90.00
#
_symmetry.space_group_name_H-M   'P 1'
#
loop_
_entity.id
_entity.type
_entity.pdbx_description
1 polymer ?
#
loop_
_entity_poly.entity_id
_entity_poly.type
_entity_poly.pdbx_seq_one_letter_code
_entity_poly.pdbx_strand_id
1 'polypeptide(L)'
;MTVGAYSRTRNGNPEQVSGYQRSNPNCGDGTPEDAVVLARDGVAPRPLPSDRRPATLARAWEGQPNQSWRQQIAAEETRRSDGDFGYGMCGQPGSSALGRYQLLRRPLVDAGWRDPATGAWTPRARAVGVNSDADFLANPTAQEAAMNDVMRRNEEQLRANGALRFAGQQMPGLSGGPVTITESGLAAAAHREGAGAVRRYLDHRAANSPPPSSVRGRGDLSSFNEIERRIRAFADAPYQSVRR
;
A
#
# COMPACT_ATOMS: atom_id res chain seq x y z
N MET A 1 23.63 -28.09 1.02
CA MET A 1 24.13 -26.82 1.61
C MET A 1 23.37 -26.59 2.89
N THR A 2 24.05 -26.75 4.02
CA THR A 2 23.50 -26.52 5.35
C THR A 2 23.59 -25.03 5.63
N VAL A 3 22.44 -24.35 5.73
CA VAL A 3 22.38 -22.92 6.01
C VAL A 3 22.59 -22.73 7.51
N GLY A 4 23.62 -21.99 7.89
CA GLY A 4 23.89 -21.66 9.30
C GLY A 4 22.75 -20.83 9.88
N ALA A 5 22.07 -21.39 10.89
CA ALA A 5 21.06 -20.69 11.65
C ALA A 5 21.71 -19.53 12.43
N TYR A 6 21.13 -18.34 12.34
CA TYR A 6 21.43 -17.26 13.28
C TYR A 6 20.39 -17.24 14.38
N SER A 7 20.88 -17.25 15.62
CA SER A 7 20.07 -17.17 16.83
C SER A 7 19.75 -15.72 17.15
N ARG A 8 18.50 -15.42 17.49
CA ARG A 8 18.12 -14.13 18.10
C ARG A 8 17.51 -14.37 19.46
N THR A 9 17.70 -13.43 20.39
CA THR A 9 17.14 -13.51 21.73
C THR A 9 15.82 -12.75 21.80
N ARG A 10 14.73 -13.44 22.19
CA ARG A 10 13.43 -12.81 22.52
C ARG A 10 13.08 -13.22 23.95
N ASN A 11 12.85 -12.23 24.82
CA ASN A 11 12.59 -12.44 26.25
C ASN A 11 13.66 -13.31 26.96
N GLY A 12 14.94 -13.15 26.59
CA GLY A 12 16.05 -13.89 27.19
C GLY A 12 16.31 -15.30 26.63
N ASN A 13 15.46 -15.81 25.73
CA ASN A 13 15.65 -17.13 25.12
C ASN A 13 16.09 -17.05 23.66
N PRO A 14 17.14 -17.81 23.24
CA PRO A 14 17.57 -17.86 21.85
C PRO A 14 16.61 -18.70 20.99
N GLU A 15 16.08 -18.09 19.93
CA GLU A 15 15.21 -18.71 18.92
C GLU A 15 16.00 -18.87 17.60
N GLN A 16 15.97 -20.07 17.00
CA GLN A 16 16.54 -20.31 15.67
C GLN A 16 15.53 -19.92 14.58
N VAL A 17 15.97 -19.14 13.59
CA VAL A 17 15.13 -18.75 12.45
C VAL A 17 15.74 -19.32 11.17
N SER A 18 15.05 -20.30 10.56
CA SER A 18 15.44 -20.95 9.30
C SER A 18 15.25 -20.01 8.09
N GLY A 19 16.08 -20.20 7.05
CA GLY A 19 16.23 -19.36 5.86
C GLY A 19 14.93 -19.10 5.07
N TYR A 20 14.92 -17.95 4.41
CA TYR A 20 13.77 -17.33 3.74
C TYR A 20 13.27 -18.13 2.50
N GLN A 21 12.26 -18.98 2.72
CA GLN A 21 11.09 -19.06 1.84
C GLN A 21 9.92 -18.46 2.64
N ARG A 22 9.36 -17.34 2.19
CA ARG A 22 8.15 -16.77 2.80
C ARG A 22 7.03 -16.75 1.78
N SER A 23 6.46 -17.92 1.51
CA SER A 23 5.00 -17.96 1.43
C SER A 23 4.51 -17.40 2.77
N ASN A 24 3.79 -16.29 2.75
CA ASN A 24 3.08 -15.83 3.94
C ASN A 24 1.74 -16.60 3.93
N PRO A 25 1.58 -17.66 4.74
CA PRO A 25 0.40 -18.53 4.68
C PRO A 25 -0.91 -17.82 5.07
N ASN A 26 -0.83 -16.56 5.51
CA ASN A 26 -1.99 -15.73 5.82
C ASN A 26 -2.46 -14.87 4.63
N CYS A 27 -1.70 -14.84 3.52
CA CYS A 27 -2.14 -14.27 2.27
C CYS A 27 -3.01 -15.32 1.58
N GLY A 28 -4.32 -15.31 1.84
CA GLY A 28 -5.27 -16.29 1.30
C GLY A 28 -4.93 -16.66 -0.15
N ASP A 29 -4.42 -17.87 -0.28
CA ASP A 29 -4.30 -18.59 -1.52
C ASP A 29 -5.72 -18.82 -2.02
N GLY A 30 -6.19 -17.96 -2.91
CA GLY A 30 -7.21 -18.39 -3.86
C GLY A 30 -6.68 -19.68 -4.49
N THR A 31 -7.32 -20.80 -4.16
CA THR A 31 -6.83 -22.17 -4.31
C THR A 31 -6.39 -22.57 -5.73
N PRO A 32 -5.65 -23.69 -5.88
CA PRO A 32 -4.53 -23.82 -6.80
C PRO A 32 -4.84 -24.69 -8.02
N GLU A 33 -4.12 -24.45 -9.14
CA GLU A 33 -3.83 -25.52 -10.10
C GLU A 33 -2.35 -25.46 -10.53
N ASP A 34 -1.66 -26.54 -10.17
CA ASP A 34 -0.55 -27.22 -10.84
C ASP A 34 0.82 -26.54 -11.02
N ALA A 35 1.77 -26.96 -10.18
CA ALA A 35 3.11 -27.29 -10.64
C ALA A 35 3.74 -28.37 -9.74
N VAL A 36 3.45 -29.64 -10.05
CA VAL A 36 4.28 -30.77 -9.61
C VAL A 36 5.49 -30.83 -10.54
N VAL A 37 6.68 -30.50 -10.05
CA VAL A 37 7.94 -30.79 -10.75
C VAL A 37 8.69 -31.86 -9.96
N LEU A 38 8.79 -33.03 -10.59
CA LEU A 38 9.56 -34.19 -10.14
C LEU A 38 11.06 -33.84 -10.03
N ALA A 39 11.65 -34.06 -8.87
CA ALA A 39 13.10 -34.01 -8.68
C ALA A 39 13.75 -35.29 -9.25
N ARG A 40 14.85 -35.12 -9.99
CA ARG A 40 15.83 -36.17 -10.31
C ARG A 40 17.17 -35.84 -9.64
N ASP A 41 17.88 -36.91 -9.30
CA ASP A 41 19.05 -36.99 -8.44
C ASP A 41 20.31 -36.24 -8.92
N GLY A 42 21.04 -35.70 -7.92
CA GLY A 42 22.44 -36.04 -7.69
C GLY A 42 23.53 -35.32 -8.51
N VAL A 43 23.97 -34.14 -8.06
CA VAL A 43 25.38 -33.68 -8.14
C VAL A 43 25.70 -32.78 -6.94
N ALA A 44 26.80 -33.05 -6.22
CA ALA A 44 27.22 -32.26 -5.06
C ALA A 44 27.76 -30.87 -5.47
N PRO A 45 27.30 -29.75 -4.85
CA PRO A 45 27.78 -28.42 -5.22
C PRO A 45 29.14 -28.08 -4.60
N ARG A 46 30.03 -27.58 -5.45
CA ARG A 46 31.32 -26.96 -5.16
C ARG A 46 31.13 -25.77 -4.18
N PRO A 47 32.01 -25.54 -3.20
CA PRO A 47 31.85 -24.42 -2.27
C PRO A 47 32.08 -23.09 -2.99
N LEU A 48 31.05 -22.23 -3.00
CA LEU A 48 31.13 -20.85 -3.45
C LEU A 48 31.66 -19.95 -2.32
N PRO A 49 32.40 -18.88 -2.66
CA PRO A 49 33.02 -17.99 -1.68
C PRO A 49 31.97 -17.38 -0.75
N SER A 50 32.10 -17.71 0.54
CA SER A 50 31.41 -17.05 1.64
C SER A 50 32.03 -15.68 1.82
N ASP A 51 31.35 -14.63 1.35
CA ASP A 51 31.37 -13.28 1.96
C ASP A 51 30.63 -12.27 1.07
N ARG A 52 29.31 -12.45 0.95
CA ARG A 52 28.41 -11.30 0.75
C ARG A 52 27.42 -11.31 1.89
N ARG A 53 27.69 -10.48 2.91
CA ARG A 53 26.64 -10.02 3.82
C ARG A 53 25.49 -9.49 2.95
N PRO A 54 24.23 -9.92 3.14
CA PRO A 54 23.12 -9.35 2.40
C PRO A 54 23.10 -7.84 2.71
N ALA A 55 23.15 -7.03 1.65
CA ALA A 55 22.94 -5.60 1.78
C ALA A 55 21.65 -5.40 2.57
N THR A 56 21.71 -4.58 3.63
CA THR A 56 20.53 -4.03 4.28
C THR A 56 19.58 -3.59 3.17
N LEU A 57 18.35 -4.12 3.12
CA LEU A 57 17.40 -3.79 2.06
C LEU A 57 17.35 -2.26 1.95
N ALA A 58 17.86 -1.72 0.85
CA ALA A 58 17.77 -0.30 0.58
C ALA A 58 16.29 0.07 0.68
N ARG A 59 16.01 1.17 1.37
CA ARG A 59 14.66 1.67 1.56
C ARG A 59 14.14 2.11 0.20
N ALA A 60 13.42 1.23 -0.50
CA ALA A 60 13.08 1.43 -1.92
C ALA A 60 12.27 2.72 -2.20
N TRP A 61 11.66 3.32 -1.17
CA TRP A 61 10.96 4.60 -1.27
C TRP A 61 11.90 5.82 -1.23
N GLU A 62 13.15 5.66 -0.77
CA GLU A 62 14.14 6.74 -0.77
C GLU A 62 14.48 7.13 -2.21
N GLY A 63 14.43 8.44 -2.49
CA GLY A 63 14.59 8.97 -3.85
C GLY A 63 13.33 8.87 -4.73
N GLN A 64 12.24 8.26 -4.26
CA GLN A 64 10.95 8.36 -4.96
C GLN A 64 10.35 9.77 -4.78
N PRO A 65 9.55 10.25 -5.75
CA PRO A 65 8.73 11.44 -5.55
C PRO A 65 7.87 11.32 -4.29
N ASN A 66 7.78 12.41 -3.53
CA ASN A 66 7.00 12.48 -2.29
C ASN A 66 7.46 11.47 -1.23
N GLN A 67 8.76 11.21 -1.09
CA GLN A 67 9.32 10.23 -0.15
C GLN A 67 8.78 10.36 1.29
N SER A 68 8.70 11.58 1.83
CA SER A 68 8.23 11.82 3.20
C SER A 68 6.75 11.53 3.35
N TRP A 69 5.95 11.97 2.39
CA TRP A 69 4.52 11.65 2.28
C TRP A 69 4.27 10.14 2.14
N ARG A 70 5.06 9.43 1.30
CA ARG A 70 4.99 7.97 1.16
C ARG A 70 5.28 7.27 2.48
N GLN A 71 6.29 7.75 3.19
CA GLN A 71 6.62 7.20 4.50
C GLN A 71 5.50 7.42 5.52
N GLN A 72 4.82 8.56 5.47
CA GLN A 72 3.66 8.83 6.32
C GLN A 72 2.46 7.95 5.93
N ILE A 73 2.18 7.73 4.64
CA ILE A 73 1.13 6.78 4.20
C ILE A 73 1.43 5.39 4.75
N ALA A 74 2.66 4.90 4.55
CA ALA A 74 3.06 3.59 5.04
C ALA A 74 2.86 3.46 6.56
N ALA A 75 3.22 4.48 7.34
CA ALA A 75 3.03 4.49 8.79
C ALA A 75 1.54 4.41 9.18
N GLU A 76 0.68 5.14 8.46
CA GLU A 76 -0.77 5.14 8.67
C GLU A 76 -1.46 3.83 8.24
N GLU A 77 -0.96 3.18 7.18
CA GLU A 77 -1.53 1.94 6.65
C GLU A 77 -1.10 0.70 7.43
N THR A 78 0.18 0.64 7.81
CA THR A 78 0.76 -0.61 8.34
C THR A 78 0.89 -0.62 9.85
N ARG A 79 1.04 0.55 10.49
CA ARG A 79 1.42 0.69 11.91
C ARG A 79 2.63 -0.18 12.31
N ARG A 80 3.46 -0.61 11.34
CA ARG A 80 4.66 -1.43 11.55
C ARG A 80 5.92 -0.62 11.26
N SER A 81 6.97 -0.96 11.99
CA SER A 81 8.31 -0.37 11.86
C SER A 81 9.42 -1.42 11.73
N ASP A 82 9.07 -2.71 11.59
CA ASP A 82 10.03 -3.81 11.48
C ASP A 82 10.56 -4.05 10.06
N GLY A 83 11.64 -4.83 9.97
CA GLY A 83 12.75 -4.73 9.01
C GLY A 83 12.52 -4.91 7.51
N ASP A 84 11.29 -5.07 7.03
CA ASP A 84 10.96 -4.97 5.60
C ASP A 84 10.18 -3.69 5.25
N PHE A 85 9.98 -2.80 6.22
CA PHE A 85 9.23 -1.55 6.06
C PHE A 85 7.81 -1.74 5.50
N GLY A 86 7.19 -2.89 5.76
CA GLY A 86 5.82 -3.18 5.37
C GLY A 86 5.64 -3.73 3.95
N TYR A 87 6.70 -3.89 3.16
CA TYR A 87 6.58 -4.41 1.79
C TYR A 87 5.99 -5.83 1.73
N GLY A 88 6.29 -6.69 2.70
CA GLY A 88 5.74 -8.04 2.79
C GLY A 88 4.35 -8.14 3.43
N MET A 89 3.70 -7.02 3.77
CA MET A 89 2.43 -7.05 4.49
C MET A 89 1.23 -7.36 3.59
N CYS A 90 0.38 -8.27 4.04
CA CYS A 90 -0.98 -8.39 3.57
C CYS A 90 -1.95 -7.71 4.53
N GLY A 91 -3.10 -7.32 4.03
CA GLY A 91 -4.22 -6.88 4.86
C GLY A 91 -4.75 -7.97 5.78
N GLN A 92 -5.69 -7.59 6.64
CA GLN A 92 -6.43 -8.52 7.49
C GLN A 92 -7.18 -9.57 6.66
N PRO A 93 -7.53 -10.75 7.21
CA PRO A 93 -8.34 -11.74 6.53
C PRO A 93 -9.59 -11.13 5.88
N GLY A 94 -9.81 -11.41 4.59
CA GLY A 94 -10.89 -10.83 3.80
C GLY A 94 -10.58 -9.46 3.15
N SER A 95 -9.39 -8.89 3.37
CA SER A 95 -8.89 -7.71 2.65
C SER A 95 -8.04 -8.12 1.45
N SER A 96 -8.11 -7.35 0.36
CA SER A 96 -7.21 -7.46 -0.79
C SER A 96 -6.00 -6.52 -0.71
N ALA A 97 -5.78 -5.90 0.44
CA ALA A 97 -4.71 -4.93 0.62
C ALA A 97 -3.34 -5.59 0.59
N LEU A 98 -2.44 -5.06 -0.23
CA LEU A 98 -1.10 -5.59 -0.42
C LEU A 98 -0.03 -4.53 -0.15
N GLY A 99 1.02 -4.96 0.53
CA GLY A 99 2.29 -4.30 0.63
C GLY A 99 2.31 -3.07 1.54
N ARG A 100 3.38 -2.31 1.38
CA ARG A 100 3.72 -1.15 2.21
C ARG A 100 2.61 -0.10 2.28
N TYR A 101 1.88 0.05 1.18
CA TYR A 101 0.81 1.04 1.04
C TYR A 101 -0.59 0.41 1.08
N GLN A 102 -0.71 -0.87 1.46
CA GLN A 102 -1.98 -1.57 1.59
C GLN A 102 -2.89 -1.39 0.36
N LEU A 103 -2.30 -1.50 -0.84
CA LEU A 103 -3.00 -1.25 -2.12
C LEU A 103 -4.07 -2.31 -2.34
N LEU A 104 -5.32 -1.88 -2.41
CA LEU A 104 -6.46 -2.75 -2.69
C LEU A 104 -6.53 -3.15 -4.17
N ARG A 105 -7.25 -4.24 -4.47
CA ARG A 105 -7.46 -4.73 -5.84
C ARG A 105 -7.98 -3.65 -6.79
N ARG A 106 -8.95 -2.84 -6.37
CA ARG A 106 -9.59 -1.85 -7.26
C ARG A 106 -8.66 -0.72 -7.69
N PRO A 107 -7.92 -0.03 -6.79
CA PRO A 107 -6.86 0.88 -7.19
C PRO A 107 -5.82 0.26 -8.13
N LEU A 108 -5.41 -1.00 -7.89
CA LEU A 108 -4.46 -1.70 -8.78
C LEU A 108 -5.05 -1.97 -10.17
N VAL A 109 -6.35 -2.26 -10.26
CA VAL A 109 -7.08 -2.37 -11.54
C VAL A 109 -7.12 -1.02 -12.24
N ASP A 110 -7.53 0.04 -11.54
CA ASP A 110 -7.65 1.39 -12.10
C ASP A 110 -6.29 1.94 -12.60
N ALA A 111 -5.18 1.47 -12.00
CA ALA A 111 -3.81 1.78 -12.39
C ALA A 111 -3.23 0.85 -13.48
N GLY A 112 -3.97 -0.17 -13.92
CA GLY A 112 -3.58 -1.11 -14.98
C GLY A 112 -2.61 -2.22 -14.55
N TRP A 113 -2.45 -2.45 -13.25
CA TRP A 113 -1.62 -3.52 -12.70
C TRP A 113 -2.37 -4.86 -12.63
N ARG A 114 -3.69 -4.80 -12.50
CA ARG A 114 -4.57 -5.98 -12.54
C ARG A 114 -5.64 -5.84 -13.61
N ASP A 115 -6.02 -6.97 -14.16
CA ASP A 115 -7.11 -7.07 -15.12
C ASP A 115 -8.47 -6.85 -14.43
N PRO A 116 -9.36 -6.01 -14.96
CA PRO A 116 -10.64 -5.71 -14.32
C PRO A 116 -11.59 -6.91 -14.27
N ALA A 117 -11.58 -7.77 -15.30
CA ALA A 117 -12.51 -8.89 -15.43
C ALA A 117 -12.10 -10.07 -14.53
N THR A 118 -10.82 -10.41 -14.55
CA THR A 118 -10.27 -11.61 -13.88
C THR A 118 -9.59 -11.29 -12.57
N GLY A 119 -9.04 -10.08 -12.40
CA GLY A 119 -8.19 -9.72 -11.25
C GLY A 119 -6.76 -10.23 -11.33
N ALA A 120 -6.40 -10.93 -12.40
CA ALA A 120 -5.05 -11.42 -12.62
C ALA A 120 -4.07 -10.26 -12.82
N TRP A 121 -2.80 -10.48 -12.46
CA TRP A 121 -1.72 -9.55 -12.78
C TRP A 121 -1.59 -9.40 -14.31
N THR A 122 -1.54 -8.16 -14.80
CA THR A 122 -1.48 -7.89 -16.25
C THR A 122 -0.11 -8.24 -16.85
N PRO A 123 0.02 -8.36 -18.18
CA PRO A 123 1.33 -8.53 -18.83
C PRO A 123 2.35 -7.46 -18.42
N ARG A 124 1.88 -6.22 -18.16
CA ARG A 124 2.71 -5.12 -17.64
C ARG A 124 3.30 -5.43 -16.27
N ALA A 125 2.50 -5.96 -15.34
CA ALA A 125 2.98 -6.35 -14.02
C ALA A 125 3.96 -7.53 -14.10
N ARG A 126 3.66 -8.52 -14.96
CA ARG A 126 4.55 -9.69 -15.17
C ARG A 126 5.90 -9.30 -15.78
N ALA A 127 5.92 -8.30 -16.67
CA ALA A 127 7.14 -7.77 -17.26
C ALA A 127 8.12 -7.17 -16.22
N VAL A 128 7.64 -6.80 -15.03
CA VAL A 128 8.48 -6.34 -13.90
C VAL A 128 8.60 -7.39 -12.79
N GLY A 129 8.30 -8.66 -13.11
CA GLY A 129 8.50 -9.79 -12.21
C GLY A 129 7.34 -10.05 -11.25
N VAL A 130 6.14 -9.54 -11.51
CA VAL A 130 4.95 -9.78 -10.66
C VAL A 130 3.99 -10.74 -11.36
N ASN A 131 4.06 -12.03 -11.02
CA ASN A 131 3.13 -13.06 -11.52
C ASN A 131 2.09 -13.46 -10.47
N SER A 132 2.39 -13.23 -9.20
CA SER A 132 1.54 -13.54 -8.05
C SER A 132 1.56 -12.41 -7.01
N ASP A 133 0.64 -12.48 -6.05
CA ASP A 133 0.61 -11.56 -4.91
C ASP A 133 1.88 -11.69 -4.06
N ALA A 134 2.41 -12.92 -3.94
CA ALA A 134 3.67 -13.17 -3.27
C ALA A 134 4.84 -12.47 -3.98
N ASP A 135 4.88 -12.51 -5.32
CA ASP A 135 5.90 -11.78 -6.09
C ASP A 135 5.79 -10.27 -5.87
N PHE A 136 4.58 -9.73 -5.85
CA PHE A 136 4.35 -8.31 -5.57
C PHE A 136 4.85 -7.91 -4.18
N LEU A 137 4.52 -8.71 -3.16
CA LEU A 137 4.95 -8.49 -1.78
C LEU A 137 6.47 -8.61 -1.60
N ALA A 138 7.12 -9.45 -2.40
CA ALA A 138 8.57 -9.61 -2.42
C ALA A 138 9.32 -8.58 -3.27
N ASN A 139 8.62 -7.69 -4.00
CA ASN A 139 9.21 -6.76 -4.96
C ASN A 139 8.94 -5.29 -4.59
N PRO A 140 9.78 -4.68 -3.72
CA PRO A 140 9.66 -3.28 -3.33
C PRO A 140 9.62 -2.31 -4.51
N THR A 141 10.43 -2.54 -5.55
CA THR A 141 10.46 -1.70 -6.75
C THR A 141 9.12 -1.71 -7.48
N ALA A 142 8.47 -2.87 -7.61
CA ALA A 142 7.14 -2.97 -8.21
C ALA A 142 6.08 -2.26 -7.36
N GLN A 143 6.16 -2.33 -6.03
CA GLN A 143 5.23 -1.61 -5.14
C GLN A 143 5.39 -0.10 -5.25
N GLU A 144 6.61 0.43 -5.36
CA GLU A 144 6.84 1.86 -5.57
C GLU A 144 6.29 2.35 -6.91
N ALA A 145 6.49 1.56 -7.98
CA ALA A 145 5.94 1.83 -9.30
C ALA A 145 4.40 1.79 -9.30
N ALA A 146 3.80 0.77 -8.67
CA ALA A 146 2.36 0.66 -8.52
C ALA A 146 1.77 1.82 -7.72
N MET A 147 2.42 2.23 -6.64
CA MET A 147 2.00 3.39 -5.85
C MET A 147 2.05 4.69 -6.67
N ASN A 148 3.10 4.91 -7.46
CA ASN A 148 3.14 6.05 -8.40
C ASN A 148 1.95 6.06 -9.36
N ASP A 149 1.62 4.91 -9.97
CA ASP A 149 0.52 4.82 -10.93
C ASP A 149 -0.85 4.99 -10.27
N VAL A 150 -1.06 4.38 -9.10
CA VAL A 150 -2.29 4.54 -8.30
C VAL A 150 -2.49 6.00 -7.92
N MET A 151 -1.44 6.68 -7.46
CA MET A 151 -1.54 8.10 -7.10
C MET A 151 -1.83 8.98 -8.31
N ARG A 152 -1.19 8.73 -9.45
CA ARG A 152 -1.51 9.43 -10.70
C ARG A 152 -2.99 9.27 -11.05
N ARG A 153 -3.51 8.04 -10.98
CA ARG A 153 -4.91 7.76 -11.28
C ARG A 153 -5.86 8.43 -10.30
N ASN A 154 -5.54 8.44 -9.01
CA ASN A 154 -6.32 9.14 -7.99
C ASN A 154 -6.36 10.65 -8.24
N GLU A 155 -5.21 11.25 -8.56
CA GLU A 155 -5.13 12.68 -8.87
C GLU A 155 -5.92 13.07 -10.13
N GLU A 156 -5.86 12.24 -11.19
CA GLU A 156 -6.69 12.43 -12.39
C GLU A 156 -8.18 12.44 -12.03
N GLN A 157 -8.62 11.50 -11.19
CA GLN A 157 -10.02 11.42 -10.76
C GLN A 157 -10.42 12.61 -9.87
N LEU A 158 -9.55 13.03 -8.93
CA LEU A 158 -9.76 14.22 -8.11
C LEU A 158 -9.85 15.50 -8.96
N ARG A 159 -9.07 15.58 -10.04
CA ARG A 159 -9.15 16.69 -10.99
C ARG A 159 -10.47 16.63 -11.75
N ALA A 160 -10.80 15.49 -12.33
CA ALA A 160 -11.98 15.29 -13.17
C ALA A 160 -13.29 15.53 -12.40
N ASN A 161 -13.35 15.12 -11.13
CA ASN A 161 -14.52 15.35 -10.28
C ASN A 161 -14.50 16.73 -9.58
N GLY A 162 -13.51 17.57 -9.87
CA GLY A 162 -13.38 18.92 -9.34
C GLY A 162 -13.02 19.00 -7.86
N ALA A 163 -12.62 17.92 -7.18
CA ALA A 163 -12.19 17.96 -5.79
C ALA A 163 -10.96 18.85 -5.59
N LEU A 164 -10.04 18.90 -6.56
CA LEU A 164 -8.83 19.73 -6.44
C LEU A 164 -9.11 21.24 -6.39
N ARG A 165 -10.29 21.71 -6.83
CA ARG A 165 -10.66 23.14 -6.73
C ARG A 165 -10.76 23.64 -5.29
N PHE A 166 -10.90 22.72 -4.33
CA PHE A 166 -10.98 23.02 -2.91
C PHE A 166 -9.61 23.18 -2.27
N ALA A 167 -8.51 22.81 -2.94
CA ALA A 167 -7.16 22.99 -2.41
C ALA A 167 -6.88 24.47 -2.11
N GLY A 168 -6.27 24.75 -0.95
CA GLY A 168 -6.02 26.08 -0.42
C GLY A 168 -7.19 26.69 0.36
N GLN A 169 -8.37 26.06 0.39
CA GLN A 169 -9.54 26.56 1.11
C GLN A 169 -9.59 26.02 2.55
N GLN A 170 -10.23 26.79 3.44
CA GLN A 170 -10.67 26.29 4.73
C GLN A 170 -12.14 25.88 4.64
N MET A 171 -12.46 24.68 5.12
CA MET A 171 -13.82 24.16 5.17
C MET A 171 -14.25 23.84 6.59
N PRO A 172 -15.55 23.90 6.93
CA PRO A 172 -16.03 23.43 8.23
C PRO A 172 -15.69 21.94 8.41
N GLY A 173 -15.14 21.52 9.56
CA GLY A 173 -14.92 20.10 9.89
C GLY A 173 -16.14 19.40 10.48
N LEU A 174 -16.19 18.07 10.40
CA LEU A 174 -17.29 17.21 10.85
C LEU A 174 -17.58 17.33 12.35
N SER A 175 -16.53 17.46 13.17
CA SER A 175 -16.64 17.53 14.63
C SER A 175 -16.19 18.88 15.20
N GLY A 176 -16.16 19.92 14.35
CA GLY A 176 -15.77 21.27 14.72
C GLY A 176 -14.39 21.69 14.22
N GLY A 177 -14.13 23.01 14.28
CA GLY A 177 -12.94 23.66 13.75
C GLY A 177 -12.85 23.65 12.21
N PRO A 178 -12.12 24.59 11.61
CA PRO A 178 -11.83 24.53 10.18
C PRO A 178 -10.90 23.36 9.86
N VAL A 179 -11.01 22.87 8.63
CA VAL A 179 -10.10 21.92 7.98
C VAL A 179 -9.47 22.65 6.81
N THR A 180 -8.14 22.80 6.82
CA THR A 180 -7.40 23.28 5.66
C THR A 180 -7.32 22.17 4.63
N ILE A 181 -7.84 22.42 3.43
CA ILE A 181 -7.78 21.47 2.34
C ILE A 181 -6.48 21.71 1.56
N THR A 182 -5.60 20.70 1.51
CA THR A 182 -4.34 20.75 0.75
C THR A 182 -4.32 19.66 -0.32
N GLU A 183 -3.52 19.83 -1.38
CA GLU A 183 -3.35 18.76 -2.39
C GLU A 183 -2.84 17.47 -1.75
N SER A 184 -1.92 17.58 -0.77
CA SER A 184 -1.38 16.47 0.00
C SER A 184 -2.45 15.71 0.78
N GLY A 185 -3.33 16.45 1.49
CA GLY A 185 -4.46 15.88 2.22
C GLY A 185 -5.48 15.21 1.31
N LEU A 186 -5.79 15.83 0.16
CA LEU A 186 -6.69 15.26 -0.84
C LEU A 186 -6.11 13.97 -1.45
N ALA A 187 -4.83 13.96 -1.78
CA ALA A 187 -4.12 12.79 -2.30
C ALA A 187 -4.16 11.63 -1.28
N ALA A 188 -3.86 11.91 0.00
CA ALA A 188 -3.90 10.90 1.06
C ALA A 188 -5.31 10.36 1.32
N ALA A 189 -6.33 11.22 1.30
CA ALA A 189 -7.71 10.81 1.45
C ALA A 189 -8.18 9.97 0.25
N ALA A 190 -7.79 10.33 -0.97
CA ALA A 190 -8.13 9.57 -2.18
C ALA A 190 -7.42 8.22 -2.25
N HIS A 191 -6.18 8.12 -1.75
CA HIS A 191 -5.50 6.83 -1.57
C HIS A 191 -6.32 5.89 -0.68
N ARG A 192 -6.87 6.39 0.43
CA ARG A 192 -7.58 5.59 1.42
C ARG A 192 -9.01 5.24 1.03
N GLU A 193 -9.80 6.23 0.62
CA GLU A 193 -11.26 6.09 0.42
C GLU A 193 -11.69 6.26 -1.05
N GLY A 194 -10.76 6.60 -1.94
CA GLY A 194 -11.02 6.87 -3.35
C GLY A 194 -11.47 8.31 -3.63
N ALA A 195 -11.16 8.81 -4.82
CA ALA A 195 -11.44 10.20 -5.22
C ALA A 195 -12.94 10.56 -5.21
N GLY A 196 -13.81 9.60 -5.52
CA GLY A 196 -15.27 9.81 -5.50
C GLY A 196 -15.81 10.03 -4.08
N ALA A 197 -15.29 9.31 -3.09
CA ALA A 197 -15.68 9.51 -1.69
C ALA A 197 -15.19 10.87 -1.16
N VAL A 198 -13.95 11.24 -1.50
CA VAL A 198 -13.39 12.57 -1.21
C VAL A 198 -14.29 13.67 -1.76
N ARG A 199 -14.76 13.54 -3.01
CA ARG A 199 -15.67 14.53 -3.60
C ARG A 199 -16.98 14.64 -2.83
N ARG A 200 -17.61 13.52 -2.46
CA ARG A 200 -18.85 13.52 -1.66
C ARG A 200 -18.65 14.19 -0.30
N TYR A 201 -17.52 13.92 0.36
CA TYR A 201 -17.16 14.60 1.60
C TYR A 201 -17.05 16.12 1.38
N LEU A 202 -16.30 16.57 0.36
CA LEU A 202 -16.13 18.00 0.08
C LEU A 202 -17.46 18.69 -0.23
N ASP A 203 -18.33 18.09 -1.05
CA ASP A 203 -19.66 18.65 -1.36
C ASP A 203 -20.52 18.78 -0.10
N HIS A 204 -20.52 17.75 0.76
CA HIS A 204 -21.22 17.78 2.03
C HIS A 204 -20.70 18.89 2.95
N ARG A 205 -19.38 19.09 3.03
CA ARG A 205 -18.78 20.15 3.85
C ARG A 205 -19.05 21.54 3.25
N ALA A 206 -19.02 21.68 1.93
CA ALA A 206 -19.31 22.94 1.23
C ALA A 206 -20.77 23.38 1.41
N ALA A 207 -21.69 22.42 1.47
CA ALA A 207 -23.09 22.65 1.77
C ALA A 207 -23.38 22.92 3.27
N ASN A 208 -22.35 22.89 4.13
CA ASN A 208 -22.47 22.98 5.59
C ASN A 208 -23.53 22.02 6.16
N SER A 209 -23.64 20.83 5.57
CA SER A 209 -24.64 19.84 6.00
C SER A 209 -24.26 19.26 7.37
N PRO A 210 -25.27 18.93 8.21
CA PRO A 210 -25.00 18.22 9.46
C PRO A 210 -24.35 16.87 9.15
N PRO A 211 -23.47 16.34 10.02
CA PRO A 211 -22.85 15.04 9.78
C PRO A 211 -23.89 13.97 9.42
N PRO A 212 -23.63 13.12 8.40
CA PRO A 212 -24.59 12.13 7.98
C PRO A 212 -24.84 11.12 9.12
N SER A 213 -26.06 10.61 9.22
CA SER A 213 -26.40 9.60 10.22
C SER A 213 -25.56 8.35 10.00
N SER A 214 -25.05 7.77 11.10
CA SER A 214 -24.26 6.53 11.02
C SER A 214 -25.15 5.37 10.60
N VAL A 215 -25.10 4.96 9.34
CA VAL A 215 -25.68 3.67 8.92
C VAL A 215 -24.83 2.56 9.54
N ARG A 216 -25.44 1.71 10.38
CA ARG A 216 -24.74 0.60 11.07
C ARG A 216 -24.06 -0.30 10.03
N GLY A 217 -22.73 -0.46 10.16
CA GLY A 217 -21.94 -1.47 9.43
C GLY A 217 -20.74 -0.95 8.64
N ARG A 218 -20.80 0.30 8.13
CA ARG A 218 -19.70 1.11 7.52
C ARG A 218 -20.35 2.38 6.93
N GLY A 219 -21.06 3.14 7.76
CA GLY A 219 -21.84 4.29 7.29
C GLY A 219 -20.98 5.40 6.68
N ASP A 220 -21.61 6.33 5.94
CA ASP A 220 -20.97 7.50 5.33
C ASP A 220 -20.07 8.26 6.31
N LEU A 221 -20.46 8.30 7.59
CA LEU A 221 -19.68 8.91 8.66
C LEU A 221 -18.31 8.23 8.87
N SER A 222 -18.18 6.91 8.71
CA SER A 222 -16.88 6.22 8.85
C SER A 222 -15.91 6.59 7.72
N SER A 223 -16.39 6.66 6.48
CA SER A 223 -15.57 7.10 5.33
C SER A 223 -15.26 8.59 5.42
N PHE A 224 -16.23 9.42 5.81
CA PHE A 224 -16.03 10.87 6.01
C PHE A 224 -15.03 11.17 7.14
N ASN A 225 -15.08 10.41 8.24
CA ASN A 225 -14.11 10.51 9.32
C ASN A 225 -12.71 10.12 8.85
N GLU A 226 -12.55 9.03 8.08
CA GLU A 226 -11.26 8.66 7.51
C GLU A 226 -10.75 9.70 6.50
N ILE A 227 -11.62 10.26 5.66
CA ILE A 227 -11.27 11.35 4.73
C ILE A 227 -10.77 12.57 5.50
N GLU A 228 -11.52 13.07 6.48
CA GLU A 228 -11.12 14.24 7.26
C GLU A 228 -9.83 13.96 8.04
N ARG A 229 -9.70 12.77 8.64
CA ARG A 229 -8.48 12.35 9.35
C ARG A 229 -7.27 12.39 8.42
N ARG A 230 -7.39 11.89 7.19
CA ARG A 230 -6.31 11.94 6.18
C ARG A 230 -6.00 13.36 5.74
N ILE A 231 -7.02 14.17 5.48
CA ILE A 231 -6.82 15.58 5.10
C ILE A 231 -6.04 16.31 6.19
N ARG A 232 -6.41 16.13 7.47
CA ARG A 232 -5.72 16.76 8.60
C ARG A 232 -4.31 16.22 8.79
N ALA A 233 -4.14 14.90 8.79
CA ALA A 233 -2.84 14.27 9.04
C ALA A 233 -1.79 14.65 7.98
N PHE A 234 -2.22 14.88 6.74
CA PHE A 234 -1.34 15.20 5.61
C PHE A 234 -1.36 16.69 5.22
N ALA A 235 -1.97 17.55 6.04
CA ALA A 235 -2.07 18.98 5.73
C ALA A 235 -0.69 19.61 5.45
N ASP A 236 0.30 19.27 6.27
CA ASP A 236 1.67 19.84 6.21
C ASP A 236 2.69 18.92 5.51
N ALA A 237 2.26 17.76 5.01
CA ALA A 237 3.15 16.81 4.36
C ALA A 237 3.53 17.30 2.96
N PRO A 238 4.83 17.45 2.63
CA PRO A 238 5.25 17.88 1.29
C PRO A 238 4.73 16.93 0.22
N TYR A 239 4.03 17.49 -0.77
CA TYR A 239 3.46 16.73 -1.86
C TYR A 239 3.60 17.49 -3.17
N GLN A 240 4.22 16.85 -4.15
CA GLN A 240 4.23 17.26 -5.54
C GLN A 240 3.33 16.33 -6.32
N SER A 241 2.39 16.92 -7.05
CA SER A 241 1.52 16.23 -8.01
C SER A 241 2.33 15.28 -8.90
N VAL A 242 1.92 14.02 -8.98
CA VAL A 242 2.54 13.03 -9.89
C VAL A 242 1.88 13.00 -11.28
N ARG A 243 0.84 13.81 -11.51
CA ARG A 243 0.35 14.14 -12.85
C ARG A 243 1.46 14.81 -13.68
N ARG A 244 1.68 14.35 -14.90
CA ARG A 244 2.44 15.08 -15.93
C ARG A 244 1.50 15.90 -16.80
#